data_AF-A0A1V9XFL3-F1
#
_entry.id   AF-A0A1V9XFL3-F1
#
_cell.length_a   1.000
_cell.length_b   1.000
_cell.length_c   1.000
_cell.angle_alpha   90.00
_cell.angle_beta   90.00
_cell.angle_gamma   90.00
#
_symmetry.space_group_name_H-M   'P 1'
#
loop_
_entity.id
_entity.type
_entity.pdbx_description
1 polymer ?
#
loop_
_entity_poly.entity_id
_entity_poly.type
_entity_poly.pdbx_seq_one_letter_code
_entity_poly.pdbx_strand_id
1 'polypeptide(L)'
;VATIGAKAIYRIDDWELLPLARSDAHLLEEERLTNAVYLQMVWQVLRTPHFYYSTKFDITHSLQRRNKTSPGFTQMSLFARADLRFVWNQQLLAEWGTGDIQLQKFLIPLLHGFVKQHHIALKNGATFDYTLVSRRSVQRAGTRYNTRGADLEGNVANFVETEIIIETKRGRSSLVQTRGSIPLLWHQLPDLRQVDIPEDMIINNGPLKRKAVVQLLPVK
;
A
#
# COMPACT_ATOMS: atom_id res chain seq x y z
N VAL A 1 9.42 -10.71 -11.42
CA VAL A 1 7.99 -10.68 -11.86
C VAL A 1 7.70 -9.66 -12.95
N ALA A 2 8.49 -8.59 -13.02
CA ALA A 2 8.46 -7.59 -14.09
C ALA A 2 9.83 -6.90 -14.16
N THR A 3 10.07 -6.16 -15.25
CA THR A 3 11.22 -5.30 -15.52
C THR A 3 10.68 -4.05 -16.21
N ILE A 4 10.90 -2.88 -15.60
CA ILE A 4 10.49 -1.59 -16.18
C ILE A 4 11.73 -0.74 -16.40
N GLY A 5 12.02 -0.39 -17.65
CA GLY A 5 13.22 0.38 -17.99
C GLY A 5 14.52 -0.29 -17.51
N ALA A 6 14.65 -1.59 -17.81
CA ALA A 6 15.77 -2.43 -17.41
C ALA A 6 15.99 -2.60 -15.90
N LYS A 7 15.00 -2.21 -15.07
CA LYS A 7 15.06 -2.38 -13.62
C LYS A 7 14.07 -3.44 -13.19
N ALA A 8 14.59 -4.51 -12.60
CA ALA A 8 13.81 -5.65 -12.16
C ALA A 8 12.92 -5.31 -10.94
N ILE A 9 11.75 -5.93 -10.94
CA ILE A 9 10.80 -5.96 -9.82
C ILE A 9 10.64 -7.43 -9.41
N TYR A 10 10.80 -7.67 -8.12
CA TYR A 10 10.78 -8.98 -7.48
C TYR A 10 9.50 -9.13 -6.66
N ARG A 11 9.07 -10.37 -6.50
CA ARG A 11 8.03 -10.77 -5.55
C ARG A 11 8.73 -11.49 -4.42
N ILE A 12 8.27 -11.27 -3.19
CA ILE A 12 8.74 -12.05 -2.04
C ILE A 12 8.07 -13.42 -2.11
N ASP A 13 8.90 -14.47 -2.13
CA ASP A 13 8.43 -15.86 -2.19
C ASP A 13 8.38 -16.53 -0.82
N ASP A 14 9.27 -16.15 0.11
CA ASP A 14 9.30 -16.69 1.46
C ASP A 14 9.81 -15.64 2.48
N TRP A 15 9.58 -15.90 3.76
CA TRP A 15 9.95 -15.04 4.87
C TRP A 15 10.66 -15.81 5.96
N GLU A 16 11.65 -15.18 6.58
CA GLU A 16 12.34 -15.69 7.76
C GLU A 16 12.28 -14.63 8.87
N LEU A 17 11.95 -15.07 10.08
CA LEU A 17 11.95 -14.25 11.28
C LEU A 17 13.13 -14.67 12.15
N LEU A 18 14.13 -13.80 12.24
CA LEU A 18 15.36 -14.05 12.99
C LEU A 18 15.28 -13.37 14.36
N PRO A 19 15.27 -14.11 15.48
CA PRO A 19 15.30 -13.53 16.81
C PRO A 19 16.68 -12.89 17.08
N LEU A 20 16.68 -11.72 17.71
CA LEU A 20 17.92 -11.09 18.16
C LEU A 20 18.42 -11.72 19.48
N ALA A 21 17.50 -12.15 20.34
CA ALA A 21 17.83 -12.79 21.59
C ALA A 21 18.40 -14.20 21.37
N ARG A 22 19.46 -14.55 22.11
CA ARG A 22 20.08 -15.88 22.05
C ARG A 22 19.33 -16.94 22.86
N SER A 23 18.48 -16.52 23.79
CA SER A 23 17.71 -17.41 24.67
C SER A 23 16.51 -16.69 25.28
N ASP A 24 15.41 -17.44 25.39
CA ASP A 24 14.18 -17.01 26.06
C ASP A 24 14.10 -17.49 27.52
N ALA A 25 15.18 -18.04 28.08
CA ALA A 25 15.18 -18.64 29.42
C ALA A 25 14.93 -17.64 30.57
N HIS A 26 15.09 -16.34 30.29
CA HIS A 26 14.84 -15.26 31.25
C HIS A 26 13.37 -14.82 31.26
N LEU A 27 12.57 -15.27 30.29
CA LEU A 27 11.16 -14.91 30.18
C LEU A 27 10.30 -15.75 31.12
N LEU A 28 9.32 -15.11 31.75
CA LEU A 28 8.25 -15.76 32.47
C LEU A 28 7.34 -16.52 31.49
N GLU A 29 6.61 -17.53 31.99
CA GLU A 29 5.75 -18.35 31.13
C GLU A 29 4.67 -17.52 30.41
N GLU A 30 4.11 -16.50 31.07
CA GLU A 30 3.13 -15.58 30.47
C GLU A 30 3.74 -14.76 29.32
N GLU A 31 5.00 -14.32 29.46
CA GLU A 31 5.72 -13.59 28.41
C GLU A 31 5.99 -14.49 27.20
N ARG A 32 6.32 -15.77 27.43
CA ARG A 32 6.53 -16.76 26.37
C ARG A 32 5.25 -17.04 25.61
N LEU A 33 4.13 -17.21 26.30
CA LEU A 33 2.81 -17.39 25.70
C LEU A 33 2.40 -16.16 24.88
N THR A 34 2.58 -14.97 25.43
CA THR A 34 2.27 -13.70 24.77
C THR A 34 3.12 -13.51 23.50
N ASN A 35 4.43 -13.76 23.59
CA ASN A 35 5.34 -13.70 22.46
C ASN A 35 4.94 -14.69 21.35
N ALA A 36 4.57 -15.92 21.71
CA ALA A 36 4.10 -16.92 20.74
C ALA A 36 2.86 -16.43 19.96
N VAL A 37 1.90 -15.79 20.64
CA VAL A 37 0.72 -15.19 20.00
C VAL A 37 1.12 -14.06 19.06
N TYR A 38 2.00 -13.14 19.47
CA TYR A 38 2.45 -12.06 18.60
C TYR A 38 3.21 -12.57 17.38
N LEU A 39 4.10 -13.54 17.55
CA LEU A 39 4.81 -14.18 16.44
C LEU A 39 3.83 -14.83 15.46
N GLN A 40 2.79 -15.50 15.96
CA GLN A 40 1.74 -16.06 15.11
C GLN A 40 1.00 -14.96 14.32
N MET A 41 0.68 -13.82 14.94
CA MET A 41 0.06 -12.68 14.26
C MET A 41 0.98 -12.10 13.17
N VAL A 42 2.27 -11.94 13.46
CA VAL A 42 3.26 -11.49 12.47
C VAL A 42 3.33 -12.46 11.31
N TRP A 43 3.44 -13.76 11.57
CA TRP A 43 3.44 -14.81 10.55
C TRP A 43 2.18 -14.79 9.69
N GLN A 44 1.01 -14.54 10.30
CA GLN A 44 -0.25 -14.43 9.56
C GLN A 44 -0.19 -13.28 8.54
N VAL A 45 0.42 -12.16 8.88
CA VAL A 45 0.59 -11.03 7.97
C VAL A 45 1.67 -11.31 6.92
N LEU A 46 2.83 -11.83 7.31
CA LEU A 46 3.92 -12.12 6.36
C LEU A 46 3.52 -13.18 5.33
N ARG A 47 2.70 -14.15 5.71
CA ARG A 47 2.14 -15.16 4.79
C ARG A 47 1.06 -14.61 3.86
N THR A 48 0.65 -13.34 4.00
CA THR A 48 -0.23 -12.73 3.00
C THR A 48 0.52 -12.62 1.66
N PRO A 49 -0.08 -13.06 0.55
CA PRO A 49 0.61 -13.07 -0.72
C PRO A 49 0.74 -11.66 -1.30
N HIS A 50 1.62 -11.53 -2.29
CA HIS A 50 1.75 -10.35 -3.16
C HIS A 50 2.44 -9.13 -2.51
N PHE A 51 3.58 -9.39 -1.88
CA PHE A 51 4.59 -8.37 -1.60
C PHE A 51 5.62 -8.27 -2.73
N TYR A 52 5.97 -7.05 -3.11
CA TYR A 52 6.90 -6.75 -4.19
C TYR A 52 7.91 -5.70 -3.77
N TYR A 53 9.08 -5.74 -4.40
CA TYR A 53 10.11 -4.74 -4.20
C TYR A 53 10.98 -4.58 -5.45
N SER A 54 11.76 -3.52 -5.48
CA SER A 54 12.86 -3.36 -6.41
C SER A 54 14.02 -2.69 -5.70
N THR A 55 15.24 -3.05 -6.07
CA THR A 55 16.46 -2.44 -5.52
C THR A 55 16.90 -1.20 -6.29
N LYS A 56 16.29 -0.92 -7.46
CA LYS A 56 16.72 0.15 -8.38
C LYS A 56 15.56 1.01 -8.92
N PHE A 57 14.33 0.58 -8.72
CA PHE A 57 13.13 1.23 -9.22
C PHE A 57 12.20 1.59 -8.06
N ASP A 58 11.74 2.82 -8.02
CA ASP A 58 10.68 3.19 -7.08
C ASP A 58 9.33 2.71 -7.64
N ILE A 59 8.80 1.65 -7.02
CA ILE A 59 7.51 1.04 -7.35
C ILE A 59 6.32 1.69 -6.63
N THR A 60 6.57 2.63 -5.71
CA THR A 60 5.55 3.29 -4.87
C THR A 60 4.92 4.49 -5.59
N HIS A 61 5.68 5.15 -6.45
CA HIS A 61 5.17 6.19 -7.34
C HIS A 61 4.76 5.64 -8.70
N SER A 62 3.71 6.24 -9.30
CA SER A 62 3.43 6.05 -10.72
C SER A 62 4.52 6.65 -11.61
N LEU A 63 4.64 6.17 -12.85
CA LEU A 63 5.55 6.77 -13.83
C LEU A 63 5.27 8.25 -14.05
N GLN A 64 3.99 8.65 -14.03
CA GLN A 64 3.60 10.05 -14.16
C GLN A 64 4.14 10.90 -12.99
N ARG A 65 4.00 10.43 -11.74
CA ARG A 65 4.54 11.17 -10.58
C ARG A 65 6.06 11.24 -10.66
N ARG A 66 6.72 10.14 -11.00
CA ARG A 66 8.20 10.09 -11.12
C ARG A 66 8.74 11.05 -12.18
N ASN A 67 8.07 11.15 -13.33
CA ASN A 67 8.50 12.08 -14.39
C ASN A 67 8.34 13.56 -14.01
N LYS A 68 7.57 13.88 -12.97
CA LYS A 68 7.41 15.25 -12.43
C LYS A 68 8.40 15.58 -11.32
N THR A 69 9.27 14.65 -10.94
CA THR A 69 10.23 14.85 -9.84
C THR A 69 11.51 15.54 -10.32
N SER A 70 12.18 16.26 -9.43
CA SER A 70 13.46 16.91 -9.74
C SER A 70 14.59 15.89 -9.89
N PRO A 71 15.70 16.24 -10.58
CA PRO A 71 16.88 15.39 -10.65
C PRO A 71 17.42 14.99 -9.27
N GLY A 72 17.41 15.93 -8.30
CA GLY A 72 17.83 15.67 -6.92
C GLY A 72 16.96 14.62 -6.20
N PHE A 73 15.66 14.60 -6.46
CA PHE A 73 14.75 13.57 -5.95
C PHE A 73 15.11 12.18 -6.49
N THR A 74 15.63 12.10 -7.72
CA THR A 74 16.07 10.82 -8.31
C THR A 74 17.39 10.31 -7.72
N GLN A 75 18.16 11.16 -7.05
CA GLN A 75 19.40 10.79 -6.35
C GLN A 75 19.17 10.30 -4.91
N MET A 76 18.01 10.61 -4.33
CA MET A 76 17.62 10.11 -3.01
C MET A 76 17.51 8.59 -2.98
N SER A 77 17.68 8.00 -1.79
CA SER A 77 17.44 6.58 -1.54
C SER A 77 16.00 6.21 -1.88
N LEU A 78 15.74 4.91 -2.11
CA LEU A 78 14.40 4.44 -2.46
C LEU A 78 13.37 4.78 -1.38
N PHE A 79 13.73 4.62 -0.11
CA PHE A 79 12.84 4.94 1.01
C PHE A 79 12.63 6.44 1.18
N ALA A 80 13.70 7.25 1.13
CA ALA A 80 13.59 8.71 1.31
C ALA A 80 12.68 9.39 0.29
N ARG A 81 12.56 8.80 -0.91
CA ARG A 81 11.71 9.33 -1.98
C ARG A 81 10.40 8.57 -2.17
N ALA A 82 10.10 7.56 -1.35
CA ALA A 82 8.94 6.72 -1.54
C ALA A 82 7.63 7.47 -1.24
N ASP A 83 6.55 7.07 -1.91
CA ASP A 83 5.20 7.47 -1.54
C ASP A 83 4.78 6.60 -0.35
N LEU A 84 4.89 7.15 0.86
CA LEU A 84 4.69 6.43 2.13
C LEU A 84 3.30 5.78 2.23
N ARG A 85 2.31 6.27 1.48
CA ARG A 85 1.00 5.63 1.37
C ARG A 85 1.11 4.18 0.89
N PHE A 86 2.13 3.84 0.12
CA PHE A 86 2.31 2.51 -0.48
C PHE A 86 3.52 1.74 0.06
N VAL A 87 4.14 2.22 1.16
CA VAL A 87 5.29 1.54 1.79
C VAL A 87 4.79 0.70 2.95
N TRP A 88 4.59 -0.59 2.72
CA TRP A 88 4.05 -1.51 3.73
C TRP A 88 4.92 -1.60 4.99
N ASN A 89 6.23 -1.69 4.81
CA ASN A 89 7.21 -1.79 5.91
C ASN A 89 7.70 -0.42 6.42
N GLN A 90 6.97 0.68 6.19
CA GLN A 90 7.48 2.02 6.53
C GLN A 90 7.86 2.17 8.00
N GLN A 91 7.09 1.58 8.91
CA GLN A 91 7.33 1.69 10.35
C GLN A 91 8.64 0.97 10.74
N LEU A 92 8.92 -0.17 10.10
CA LEU A 92 10.16 -0.91 10.29
C LEU A 92 11.39 -0.15 9.74
N LEU A 93 11.20 0.60 8.65
CA LEU A 93 12.27 1.39 8.03
C LEU A 93 12.49 2.74 8.71
N ALA A 94 11.47 3.31 9.36
CA ALA A 94 11.49 4.66 9.91
C ALA A 94 12.58 4.86 10.97
N GLU A 95 12.80 3.86 11.83
CA GLU A 95 13.85 3.90 12.88
C GLU A 95 15.26 4.07 12.29
N TRP A 96 15.47 3.59 11.07
CA TRP A 96 16.75 3.61 10.37
C TRP A 96 16.85 4.75 9.36
N GLY A 97 15.72 5.40 9.06
CA GLY A 97 15.59 6.43 8.04
C GLY A 97 16.25 7.76 8.38
N THR A 98 16.50 8.05 9.66
CA THR A 98 17.20 9.25 10.14
C THR A 98 18.69 9.01 10.45
N GLY A 99 19.15 7.77 10.28
CA GLY A 99 20.52 7.36 10.61
C GLY A 99 21.54 7.62 9.50
N ASP A 100 22.66 6.90 9.57
CA ASP A 100 23.79 6.97 8.64
C ASP A 100 23.37 6.89 7.17
N ILE A 101 23.88 7.82 6.35
CA ILE A 101 23.69 7.85 4.89
C ILE A 101 24.05 6.51 4.22
N GLN A 102 24.98 5.75 4.80
CA GLN A 102 25.36 4.44 4.31
C GLN A 102 24.27 3.39 4.48
N LEU A 103 23.40 3.52 5.48
CA LEU A 103 22.30 2.58 5.74
C LEU A 103 21.13 2.79 4.77
N GLN A 104 20.99 4.01 4.24
CA GLN A 104 19.90 4.38 3.33
C GLN A 104 19.79 3.49 2.09
N LYS A 105 20.90 2.90 1.62
CA LYS A 105 20.92 1.97 0.48
C LYS A 105 20.26 0.61 0.76
N PHE A 106 20.10 0.26 2.04
CA PHE A 106 19.46 -0.98 2.48
C PHE A 106 17.98 -0.79 2.84
N LEU A 107 17.49 0.45 2.91
CA LEU A 107 16.09 0.74 3.18
C LEU A 107 15.26 0.54 1.91
N ILE A 108 14.78 -0.70 1.72
CA ILE A 108 14.01 -1.12 0.54
C ILE A 108 12.51 -1.08 0.87
N PRO A 109 11.73 -0.19 0.22
CA PRO A 109 10.28 -0.17 0.36
C PRO A 109 9.64 -1.45 -0.17
N LEU A 110 8.75 -2.04 0.63
CA LEU A 110 7.90 -3.15 0.22
C LEU A 110 6.53 -2.63 -0.19
N LEU A 111 6.09 -3.06 -1.37
CA LEU A 111 4.76 -2.78 -1.89
C LEU A 111 3.86 -3.98 -1.66
N HIS A 112 2.69 -3.77 -1.07
CA HIS A 112 1.61 -4.75 -1.05
C HIS A 112 0.60 -4.45 -2.17
N GLY A 113 0.23 -5.46 -2.96
CA GLY A 113 -0.72 -5.28 -4.06
C GLY A 113 -0.56 -6.30 -5.17
N PHE A 114 -0.22 -5.87 -6.39
CA PHE A 114 -0.04 -6.77 -7.53
C PHE A 114 0.95 -6.21 -8.54
N VAL A 115 1.85 -7.06 -9.07
CA VAL A 115 2.73 -6.71 -10.19
C VAL A 115 2.85 -7.88 -11.14
N LYS A 116 2.52 -7.65 -12.41
CA LYS A 116 2.72 -8.64 -13.48
C LYS A 116 3.03 -7.95 -14.79
N GLN A 117 3.92 -8.55 -15.57
CA GLN A 117 4.24 -8.12 -16.93
C GLN A 117 3.98 -9.23 -17.94
N HIS A 118 3.55 -8.82 -19.12
CA HIS A 118 3.35 -9.65 -20.29
C HIS A 118 4.11 -9.03 -21.46
N HIS A 119 4.88 -9.85 -22.16
CA HIS A 119 5.52 -9.48 -23.42
C HIS A 119 4.54 -9.77 -24.56
N ILE A 120 4.16 -8.75 -25.32
CA ILE A 120 3.14 -8.85 -26.36
C ILE A 120 3.77 -8.58 -27.72
N ALA A 121 3.56 -9.51 -28.65
CA ALA A 121 3.91 -9.36 -30.05
C ALA A 121 2.63 -9.22 -30.89
N LEU A 122 2.54 -8.14 -31.66
CA LEU A 122 1.43 -7.87 -32.56
C LEU A 122 1.67 -8.51 -33.93
N LYS A 123 0.60 -8.75 -34.68
CA LYS A 123 0.65 -9.34 -36.03
C LYS A 123 1.48 -8.52 -37.03
N ASN A 124 1.59 -7.21 -36.82
CA ASN A 124 2.40 -6.30 -37.64
C ASN A 124 3.90 -6.31 -37.26
N GLY A 125 4.33 -7.22 -36.39
CA GLY A 125 5.72 -7.34 -35.93
C GLY A 125 6.11 -6.37 -34.82
N ALA A 126 5.24 -5.45 -34.41
CA ALA A 126 5.51 -4.57 -33.27
C ALA A 126 5.46 -5.37 -31.95
N THR A 127 6.38 -5.07 -31.04
CA THR A 127 6.45 -5.68 -29.71
C THR A 127 6.39 -4.62 -28.62
N PHE A 128 5.73 -4.95 -27.52
CA PHE A 128 5.67 -4.11 -26.35
C PHE A 128 5.44 -4.92 -25.08
N ASP A 129 5.80 -4.31 -23.97
CA ASP A 129 5.59 -4.88 -22.65
C ASP A 129 4.39 -4.22 -22.00
N TYR A 130 3.43 -5.05 -21.60
CA TYR A 130 2.28 -4.65 -20.80
C TYR A 130 2.55 -4.99 -19.35
N THR A 131 2.69 -4.00 -18.48
CA THR A 131 2.86 -4.19 -17.04
C THR A 131 1.68 -3.62 -16.28
N LEU A 132 1.07 -4.44 -15.43
CA LEU A 132 0.03 -4.02 -14.49
C LEU A 132 0.63 -3.93 -13.09
N VAL A 133 0.50 -2.76 -12.45
CA VAL A 133 0.96 -2.51 -11.08
C VAL A 133 -0.21 -1.99 -10.26
N SER A 134 -0.66 -2.75 -9.27
CA SER A 134 -1.61 -2.29 -8.26
C SER A 134 -0.91 -2.08 -6.93
N ARG A 135 -1.06 -0.89 -6.36
CA ARG A 135 -0.47 -0.47 -5.09
C ARG A 135 -1.57 -0.27 -4.08
N ARG A 136 -1.57 -1.05 -2.98
CA ARG A 136 -2.55 -0.88 -1.90
C ARG A 136 -2.00 0.08 -0.85
N SER A 137 -2.83 1.06 -0.46
CA SER A 137 -2.47 1.99 0.59
C SER A 137 -2.39 1.30 1.95
N VAL A 138 -1.43 1.71 2.77
CA VAL A 138 -1.27 1.33 4.17
C VAL A 138 -2.09 2.22 5.10
N GLN A 139 -2.51 3.40 4.62
CA GLN A 139 -3.32 4.32 5.39
C GLN A 139 -4.74 3.77 5.55
N ARG A 140 -5.29 3.95 6.75
CA ARG A 140 -6.66 3.53 7.10
C ARG A 140 -6.96 2.09 6.63
N ALA A 141 -5.97 1.22 6.82
CA ALA A 141 -6.08 -0.21 6.53
C ALA A 141 -6.98 -0.88 7.58
N GLY A 142 -7.87 -1.75 7.12
CA GLY A 142 -8.76 -2.50 8.00
C GLY A 142 -9.73 -3.37 7.21
N THR A 143 -10.43 -4.25 7.91
CA THR A 143 -11.41 -5.15 7.30
C THR A 143 -12.63 -4.35 6.82
N ARG A 144 -13.34 -4.87 5.80
CA ARG A 144 -14.47 -4.19 5.15
C ARG A 144 -15.62 -3.80 6.11
N TYR A 145 -15.72 -4.50 7.24
CA TYR A 145 -16.73 -4.28 8.28
C TYR A 145 -16.25 -3.33 9.39
N ASN A 146 -14.95 -3.13 9.54
CA ASN A 146 -14.38 -2.25 10.57
C ASN A 146 -13.95 -0.89 10.02
N THR A 147 -13.67 -0.78 8.72
CA THR A 147 -13.09 0.43 8.16
C THR A 147 -13.68 0.77 6.79
N ARG A 148 -14.39 1.90 6.75
CA ARG A 148 -14.94 2.52 5.53
C ARG A 148 -14.75 4.04 5.60
N GLY A 149 -15.05 4.70 4.49
CA GLY A 149 -14.95 6.15 4.31
C GLY A 149 -13.56 6.74 4.52
N ALA A 150 -13.51 8.03 4.78
CA ALA A 150 -12.31 8.83 5.05
C ALA A 150 -12.11 9.07 6.56
N ASP A 151 -10.86 9.28 6.98
CA ASP A 151 -10.53 9.92 8.26
C ASP A 151 -10.55 11.46 8.14
N LEU A 152 -10.22 12.14 9.25
CA LEU A 152 -10.10 13.60 9.32
C LEU A 152 -8.93 14.15 8.48
N GLU A 153 -7.95 13.33 8.15
CA GLU A 153 -6.82 13.69 7.28
C GLU A 153 -7.14 13.47 5.79
N GLY A 154 -8.31 12.92 5.47
CA GLY A 154 -8.77 12.65 4.11
C GLY A 154 -8.28 11.31 3.53
N ASN A 155 -7.64 10.46 4.33
CA ASN A 155 -7.24 9.13 3.88
C ASN A 155 -8.47 8.22 3.80
N VAL A 156 -8.78 7.72 2.61
CA VAL A 156 -9.90 6.78 2.40
C VAL A 156 -9.47 5.34 2.67
N ALA A 157 -10.34 4.58 3.32
CA ALA A 157 -10.09 3.15 3.57
C ALA A 157 -10.02 2.36 2.26
N ASN A 158 -9.18 1.32 2.22
CA ASN A 158 -9.00 0.43 1.07
C ASN A 158 -8.60 1.15 -0.23
N PHE A 159 -7.83 2.24 -0.13
CA PHE A 159 -7.31 2.95 -1.30
C PHE A 159 -6.31 2.09 -2.08
N VAL A 160 -6.44 2.05 -3.40
CA VAL A 160 -5.60 1.33 -4.34
C VAL A 160 -5.36 2.21 -5.57
N GLU A 161 -4.11 2.28 -6.02
CA GLU A 161 -3.76 2.80 -7.35
C GLU A 161 -3.38 1.64 -8.25
N THR A 162 -4.07 1.48 -9.37
CA THR A 162 -3.71 0.54 -10.43
C THR A 162 -3.17 1.30 -11.62
N GLU A 163 -1.97 0.94 -12.06
CA GLU A 163 -1.29 1.55 -13.19
C GLU A 163 -1.01 0.52 -14.26
N ILE A 164 -1.39 0.87 -15.48
CA ILE A 164 -1.02 0.15 -16.69
C ILE A 164 0.17 0.88 -17.30
N ILE A 165 1.25 0.15 -17.52
CA ILE A 165 2.48 0.65 -18.14
C ILE A 165 2.68 -0.11 -19.44
N ILE A 166 2.82 0.64 -20.54
CA ILE A 166 3.19 0.12 -21.84
C ILE A 166 4.61 0.58 -22.15
N GLU A 167 5.54 -0.37 -22.27
CA GLU A 167 6.92 -0.08 -22.68
C GLU A 167 7.16 -0.60 -24.11
N THR A 168 7.58 0.30 -24.99
CA THR A 168 7.93 0.01 -26.38
C THR A 168 9.36 0.44 -26.63
N LYS A 169 9.93 0.09 -27.79
CA LYS A 169 11.23 0.63 -28.23
C LYS A 169 11.26 2.17 -28.34
N ARG A 170 10.09 2.82 -28.47
CA ARG A 170 9.97 4.28 -28.64
C ARG A 170 9.81 5.03 -27.32
N GLY A 171 9.53 4.33 -26.22
CA GLY A 171 9.27 4.97 -24.92
C GLY A 171 8.22 4.24 -24.10
N ARG A 172 7.78 4.90 -23.02
CA ARG A 172 6.84 4.37 -22.03
C ARG A 172 5.60 5.25 -21.94
N SER A 173 4.44 4.62 -21.84
CA SER A 173 3.18 5.26 -21.50
C SER A 173 2.64 4.67 -20.20
N SER A 174 1.95 5.49 -19.41
CA SER A 174 1.33 5.08 -18.15
C SER A 174 -0.08 5.63 -18.04
N LEU A 175 -0.99 4.80 -17.55
CA LEU A 175 -2.35 5.17 -17.19
C LEU A 175 -2.62 4.71 -15.75
N VAL A 176 -2.99 5.63 -14.87
CA VAL A 176 -3.32 5.35 -13.47
C VAL A 176 -4.82 5.45 -13.27
N GLN A 177 -5.39 4.45 -12.61
CA GLN A 177 -6.76 4.43 -12.11
C GLN A 177 -6.74 4.23 -10.59
N THR A 178 -7.67 4.86 -9.88
CA THR A 178 -7.76 4.76 -8.43
C THR A 178 -9.08 4.11 -8.01
N ARG A 179 -9.05 3.40 -6.89
CA ARG A 179 -10.22 2.84 -6.23
C ARG A 179 -10.04 3.03 -4.73
N GLY A 180 -11.10 3.35 -4.02
CA GLY A 180 -11.08 3.46 -2.56
C GLY A 180 -12.49 3.51 -2.01
N SER A 181 -12.61 3.63 -0.69
CA SER A 181 -13.89 3.95 -0.08
C SER A 181 -14.34 5.35 -0.51
N ILE A 182 -15.66 5.59 -0.43
CA ILE A 182 -16.24 6.92 -0.67
C ILE A 182 -15.55 7.96 0.25
N PRO A 183 -15.18 9.15 -0.24
CA PRO A 183 -14.48 10.15 0.56
C PRO A 183 -15.45 10.93 1.48
N LEU A 184 -16.20 10.20 2.31
CA LEU A 184 -17.05 10.73 3.36
C LEU A 184 -16.47 10.32 4.71
N LEU A 185 -16.52 11.21 5.70
CA LEU A 185 -16.21 10.86 7.08
C LEU A 185 -17.13 9.70 7.49
N TRP A 186 -16.53 8.60 7.94
CA TRP A 186 -17.27 7.39 8.24
C TRP A 186 -16.79 6.77 9.55
N HIS A 187 -17.76 6.49 10.42
CA HIS A 187 -17.59 5.69 11.61
C HIS A 187 -18.78 4.75 11.68
N GLN A 188 -18.54 3.44 11.67
CA GLN A 188 -19.59 2.44 11.85
C GLN A 188 -19.18 1.57 13.01
N LEU A 189 -20.03 1.53 14.04
CA LEU A 189 -19.88 0.53 15.09
C LEU A 189 -20.26 -0.83 14.47
N PRO A 190 -19.45 -1.88 14.67
CA PRO A 190 -19.78 -3.21 14.20
C PRO A 190 -20.96 -3.76 15.02
N ASP A 191 -22.17 -3.43 14.59
CA ASP A 191 -23.42 -3.93 15.13
C ASP A 191 -24.06 -4.87 14.11
N LEU A 192 -24.53 -6.03 14.58
CA LEU A 192 -25.23 -7.02 13.75
C LEU A 192 -26.72 -6.67 13.57
N ARG A 193 -27.22 -5.65 14.26
CA ARG A 193 -28.59 -5.15 14.08
C ARG A 193 -28.78 -4.62 12.66
N GLN A 194 -29.90 -4.99 12.05
CA GLN A 194 -30.32 -4.46 10.76
C GLN A 194 -30.48 -2.94 10.90
N VAL A 195 -29.68 -2.19 10.15
CA VAL A 195 -29.78 -0.73 10.10
C VAL A 195 -30.72 -0.37 8.95
N ASP A 196 -31.85 0.23 9.27
CA ASP A 196 -32.71 0.86 8.27
C ASP A 196 -31.96 2.05 7.67
N ILE A 197 -31.84 2.09 6.34
CA ILE A 197 -31.15 3.19 5.65
C ILE A 197 -32.00 4.44 5.84
N PRO A 198 -31.51 5.49 6.54
CA PRO A 198 -32.28 6.71 6.73
C PRO A 198 -32.56 7.39 5.37
N GLU A 199 -33.80 7.87 5.15
CA GLU A 199 -34.24 8.46 3.88
C GLU A 199 -33.40 9.68 3.44
N ASP A 200 -32.69 10.34 4.37
CA ASP A 200 -31.80 11.46 4.12
C ASP A 200 -30.45 11.06 3.49
N MET A 201 -30.16 9.76 3.36
CA MET A 201 -29.05 9.25 2.54
C MET A 201 -29.39 9.14 1.04
N ILE A 202 -30.65 9.37 0.63
CA ILE A 202 -31.04 9.42 -0.77
C ILE A 202 -30.67 10.79 -1.34
N ILE A 203 -29.63 10.85 -2.17
CA ILE A 203 -29.17 12.07 -2.83
C ILE A 203 -30.26 12.54 -3.81
N ASN A 204 -31.16 13.40 -3.35
CA ASN A 204 -32.09 14.12 -4.23
C ASN A 204 -31.34 15.21 -4.99
N ASN A 205 -31.51 15.19 -6.32
CA ASN A 205 -30.86 16.04 -7.32
C ASN A 205 -30.85 17.54 -6.97
N GLY A 206 -29.77 18.02 -6.36
CA GLY A 206 -29.52 19.45 -6.10
C GLY A 206 -28.02 19.74 -6.04
N PRO A 207 -27.59 21.00 -6.29
CA PRO A 207 -26.18 21.35 -6.33
C PRO A 207 -25.57 21.09 -4.96
N LEU A 208 -24.44 20.36 -4.93
CA LEU A 208 -23.68 19.90 -3.76
C LEU A 208 -23.60 20.96 -2.64
N LYS A 209 -24.65 21.03 -1.81
CA LYS A 209 -24.62 21.73 -0.53
C LYS A 209 -24.24 20.71 0.51
N ARG A 210 -23.07 20.94 1.11
CA ARG A 210 -22.54 20.23 2.28
C ARG A 210 -23.65 19.97 3.32
N LYS A 211 -24.21 18.76 3.31
CA LYS A 211 -24.92 18.19 4.44
C LYS A 211 -24.48 16.73 4.55
N ALA A 212 -23.37 16.55 5.25
CA ALA A 212 -23.02 15.27 5.83
C ALA A 212 -23.94 15.06 7.03
N VAL A 213 -24.74 13.98 7.01
CA VAL A 213 -25.41 13.52 8.22
C VAL A 213 -24.50 12.48 8.86
N VAL A 214 -23.81 12.99 9.88
CA VAL A 214 -23.08 12.30 10.92
C VAL A 214 -24.12 11.69 11.86
N GLN A 215 -24.09 10.38 12.12
CA GLN A 215 -24.90 9.81 13.19
C GLN A 215 -24.04 9.66 14.46
N LEU A 216 -24.56 10.34 15.48
CA LEU A 216 -24.00 10.71 16.76
C LEU A 216 -23.76 9.49 17.67
N LEU A 217 -22.64 9.52 18.39
CA LEU A 217 -22.43 8.70 19.58
C LEU A 217 -23.44 9.12 20.67
N PRO A 218 -24.05 8.19 21.41
CA PRO A 218 -24.67 8.54 22.68
C PRO A 218 -23.57 8.75 23.71
N VAL A 219 -23.55 9.96 24.28
CA VAL A 219 -22.78 10.30 25.48
C VAL A 219 -23.27 9.45 26.66
N LYS A 220 -22.35 8.87 27.43
CA LYS A 220 -22.54 8.54 28.84
C LYS A 220 -21.46 9.24 29.65
#